data_AF-A0A9P0FCA3-F1
#
_entry.id   AF-A0A9P0FCA3-F1
#
_cell.length_a   1.000
_cell.length_b   1.000
_cell.length_c   1.000
_cell.angle_alpha   90.00
_cell.angle_beta   90.00
_cell.angle_gamma   90.00
#
_symmetry.space_group_name_H-M   'P 1'
#
loop_
_entity.id
_entity.type
_entity.pdbx_description
1 polymer ?
#
loop_
_entity_poly.entity_id
_entity_poly.type
_entity_poly.pdbx_seq_one_letter_code
_entity_poly.pdbx_strand_id
1 'polypeptide(L)'
;MYTDDDVQPEVAIFEMFKSQDTGLLPIDNFLCALKATGIREDDPRLKTTFEMLKPTNKSNENQELNLENFTSIVSPSIGLLSRAFIDQCIVPEFQDFCNDIDEIYWKCKDNQSGTVRFLTLITFLTFSKIWTSSIKN
;
A
#
# COMPACT_ATOMS: atom_id res chain seq x y z
N MET A 1 -0.18 40.01 -17.37
CA MET A 1 0.61 39.22 -16.41
C MET A 1 -0.18 37.96 -16.15
N TYR A 2 0.14 36.89 -16.88
CA TYR A 2 -0.44 35.56 -16.67
C TYR A 2 0.39 34.89 -15.58
N THR A 3 -0.28 34.45 -14.52
CA THR A 3 0.34 33.62 -13.47
C THR A 3 0.59 32.25 -14.05
N ASP A 4 1.81 31.76 -13.84
CA ASP A 4 2.25 30.40 -14.12
C ASP A 4 1.18 29.39 -13.67
N ASP A 5 0.92 28.42 -14.53
CA ASP A 5 -0.25 27.54 -14.53
C ASP A 5 -0.54 26.88 -13.18
N ASP A 6 -1.79 27.00 -12.73
CA ASP A 6 -2.43 26.23 -11.66
C ASP A 6 -2.63 24.78 -12.15
N VAL A 7 -1.53 24.05 -12.34
CA VAL A 7 -1.55 22.66 -12.80
C VAL A 7 -2.31 21.84 -11.78
N GLN A 8 -3.56 21.53 -12.09
CA GLN A 8 -4.39 20.71 -11.24
C GLN A 8 -3.67 19.36 -11.03
N PRO A 9 -3.36 18.96 -9.79
CA PRO A 9 -2.59 17.75 -9.51
C PRO A 9 -3.26 16.51 -10.10
N GLU A 10 -4.59 16.50 -10.23
CA GLU A 10 -5.36 15.46 -10.91
C GLU A 10 -4.95 15.32 -12.39
N VAL A 11 -4.80 16.44 -13.09
CA VAL A 11 -4.42 16.46 -14.51
C VAL A 11 -2.98 15.99 -14.68
N ALA A 12 -2.08 16.44 -13.82
CA ALA A 12 -0.69 16.00 -13.84
C ALA A 12 -0.56 14.49 -13.64
N ILE A 13 -1.22 13.95 -12.61
CA ILE A 13 -1.21 12.50 -12.33
C ILE A 13 -1.88 11.73 -13.47
N PHE A 14 -2.97 12.23 -14.03
CA PHE A 14 -3.62 11.58 -15.17
C PHE A 14 -2.67 11.47 -16.36
N GLU A 15 -1.99 12.57 -16.73
CA GLU A 15 -1.02 12.58 -17.83
C GLU A 15 0.19 11.68 -17.57
N MET A 16 0.60 11.47 -16.32
CA MET A 16 1.68 10.54 -15.97
C MET A 16 1.34 9.07 -16.29
N PHE A 17 0.07 8.68 -16.15
CA PHE A 17 -0.38 7.28 -16.28
C PHE A 17 -1.24 7.00 -17.52
N LYS A 18 -1.59 8.04 -18.28
CA LYS A 18 -2.37 7.92 -19.52
C LYS A 18 -1.60 7.09 -20.56
N SER A 19 -2.28 6.13 -21.17
CA SER A 19 -1.76 5.40 -22.32
C SER A 19 -1.70 6.31 -23.56
N GLN A 20 -0.57 6.28 -24.28
CA GLN A 20 -0.40 7.07 -25.50
C GLN A 20 -1.31 6.57 -26.65
N ASP A 21 -1.68 5.29 -26.63
CA ASP A 21 -2.48 4.68 -27.70
C ASP A 21 -3.98 4.96 -27.53
N THR A 22 -4.50 4.83 -26.31
CA THR A 22 -5.94 4.96 -26.03
C THR A 22 -6.32 6.37 -25.55
N GLY A 23 -5.36 7.14 -25.02
CA GLY A 23 -5.65 8.41 -24.36
C GLY A 23 -6.42 8.25 -23.03
N LEU A 24 -6.54 7.02 -22.54
CA LEU A 24 -7.20 6.67 -21.29
C LEU A 24 -6.17 6.16 -20.28
N LEU A 25 -6.52 6.22 -19.00
CA LEU A 25 -5.68 5.77 -17.89
C LEU A 25 -6.06 4.33 -17.51
N PRO A 26 -5.17 3.33 -17.69
CA PRO A 26 -5.40 1.97 -17.21
C PRO A 26 -5.33 1.94 -15.67
N ILE A 27 -6.42 1.49 -15.03
CA ILE A 27 -6.51 1.48 -13.55
C ILE A 27 -5.41 0.61 -12.93
N ASP A 28 -5.08 -0.54 -13.54
CA ASP A 28 -4.09 -1.47 -12.99
C ASP A 28 -2.69 -0.87 -12.92
N ASN A 29 -2.29 -0.10 -13.93
CA ASN A 29 -1.00 0.59 -13.95
C ASN A 29 -0.93 1.64 -12.83
N PHE A 30 -2.00 2.41 -12.66
CA PHE A 30 -2.10 3.40 -11.59
C PHE A 30 -2.04 2.75 -10.20
N LEU A 31 -2.80 1.66 -9.98
CA LEU A 31 -2.80 0.93 -8.71
C LEU A 31 -1.45 0.26 -8.42
N CYS A 32 -0.78 -0.28 -9.45
CA CYS A 32 0.55 -0.86 -9.32
C CYS A 32 1.58 0.20 -8.92
N ALA A 33 1.55 1.36 -9.56
CA ALA A 33 2.44 2.48 -9.22
C ALA A 33 2.17 3.00 -7.81
N LEU A 34 0.91 3.09 -7.39
CA LEU A 34 0.55 3.52 -6.03
C LEU A 34 1.07 2.53 -4.96
N LYS A 35 1.08 1.23 -5.25
CA LYS A 35 1.70 0.24 -4.35
C LYS A 35 3.21 0.40 -4.29
N ALA A 36 3.84 0.73 -5.42
CA ALA A 36 5.28 0.94 -5.49
C ALA A 36 5.74 2.14 -4.65
N THR A 37 4.87 3.13 -4.38
CA THR A 37 5.17 4.24 -3.44
C THR A 37 5.10 3.83 -1.96
N GLY A 38 4.78 2.56 -1.67
CA GLY A 38 4.63 2.03 -0.32
C GLY A 38 3.27 2.25 0.33
N ILE A 39 2.31 2.84 -0.40
CA ILE A 39 0.94 3.04 0.08
C ILE A 39 0.18 1.72 -0.03
N ARG A 40 -0.52 1.36 1.05
CA ARG A 40 -1.30 0.12 1.12
C ARG A 40 -2.77 0.35 0.78
N GLU A 41 -3.42 -0.68 0.23
CA GLU A 41 -4.85 -0.64 -0.10
C GLU A 41 -5.77 -0.48 1.14
N ASP A 42 -5.30 -0.90 2.31
CA ASP A 42 -6.00 -0.77 3.58
C ASP A 42 -5.78 0.60 4.26
N ASP A 43 -5.14 1.57 3.59
CA ASP A 43 -4.97 2.92 4.12
C ASP A 43 -6.35 3.60 4.29
N PRO A 44 -6.76 3.94 5.53
CA PRO A 44 -8.09 4.50 5.78
C PRO A 44 -8.31 5.85 5.09
N ARG A 45 -7.24 6.58 4.76
CA ARG A 45 -7.32 7.90 4.10
C ARG A 45 -7.62 7.78 2.61
N LEU A 46 -7.29 6.64 2.00
CA LEU A 46 -7.54 6.36 0.58
C LEU A 46 -8.69 5.39 0.36
N LYS A 47 -9.33 4.90 1.43
CA LYS A 47 -10.38 3.89 1.39
C LYS A 47 -11.47 4.22 0.34
N THR A 48 -11.99 5.44 0.37
CA THR A 48 -13.04 5.89 -0.57
C THR A 48 -12.57 5.79 -2.02
N THR A 49 -11.35 6.23 -2.32
CA THR A 49 -10.77 6.17 -3.67
C THR A 49 -10.54 4.74 -4.12
N PHE A 50 -9.99 3.86 -3.27
CA PHE A 50 -9.85 2.44 -3.59
C PHE A 50 -11.19 1.73 -3.79
N GLU A 51 -12.23 2.10 -3.04
CA GLU A 51 -13.58 1.57 -3.22
C GLU A 51 -14.20 1.99 -4.56
N MET A 52 -13.96 3.24 -5.00
CA MET A 52 -14.41 3.75 -6.30
C MET A 52 -13.62 3.18 -7.48
N LEU A 53 -12.33 2.88 -7.30
CA LEU A 53 -11.48 2.26 -8.31
C LEU A 53 -11.71 0.74 -8.46
N LYS A 54 -12.39 0.10 -7.50
CA LYS A 54 -12.69 -1.33 -7.60
C LYS A 54 -13.64 -1.62 -8.76
N PRO A 55 -13.34 -2.63 -9.60
CA PRO A 55 -14.21 -2.99 -10.71
C PRO A 55 -15.59 -3.39 -10.19
N THR A 56 -16.62 -2.70 -10.65
CA THR A 56 -18.02 -2.96 -10.24
C THR A 56 -18.54 -4.28 -10.80
N ASN A 57 -17.92 -4.84 -11.85
CA ASN A 57 -18.34 -6.07 -12.50
C ASN A 57 -17.13 -6.96 -12.84
N LYS A 58 -17.25 -8.27 -12.58
CA LYS A 58 -16.22 -9.31 -12.76
C LYS A 58 -15.85 -9.61 -14.23
N SER A 59 -16.23 -8.78 -15.20
CA SER A 59 -16.26 -9.18 -16.61
C SER A 59 -15.34 -8.41 -17.55
N ASN A 60 -14.66 -7.34 -17.11
CA ASN A 60 -13.80 -6.55 -18.00
C ASN A 60 -12.40 -6.42 -17.39
N GLU A 61 -11.47 -7.20 -17.91
CA GLU A 61 -10.08 -7.31 -17.44
C GLU A 61 -9.19 -6.10 -17.80
N ASN A 62 -9.74 -5.00 -18.31
CA ASN A 62 -9.01 -3.77 -18.60
C ASN A 62 -9.95 -2.57 -18.46
N GLN A 63 -10.16 -2.10 -17.22
CA GLN A 63 -10.94 -0.90 -16.98
C GLN A 63 -10.03 0.32 -17.13
N GLU A 64 -10.30 1.13 -18.15
CA GLU A 64 -9.62 2.40 -18.38
C GLU A 64 -10.51 3.58 -17.96
N LEU A 65 -9.90 4.67 -17.50
CA LEU A 65 -10.58 5.89 -17.07
C LEU A 65 -10.27 7.05 -18.01
N ASN A 66 -11.27 7.87 -18.29
CA ASN A 66 -11.06 9.20 -18.85
C ASN A 66 -10.72 10.20 -17.72
N LEU A 67 -10.28 11.40 -18.09
CA LEU A 67 -9.86 12.43 -17.14
C LEU A 67 -10.96 12.82 -16.16
N GLU A 68 -12.21 12.95 -16.63
CA GLU A 68 -13.35 13.36 -15.80
C GLU A 68 -13.66 12.32 -14.71
N ASN A 69 -13.75 11.05 -15.09
CA ASN A 69 -14.00 9.95 -14.16
C ASN A 69 -12.84 9.80 -13.17
N PHE A 70 -11.60 9.89 -13.66
CA PHE A 70 -10.41 9.86 -12.81
C PHE A 70 -10.46 10.99 -11.77
N THR A 71 -10.68 12.22 -12.20
CA THR A 71 -10.74 13.42 -11.34
C THR A 71 -11.78 13.26 -10.25
N SER A 72 -13.00 12.81 -10.59
CA SER A 72 -14.07 12.56 -9.63
C SER A 72 -13.68 11.53 -8.54
N ILE A 73 -12.96 10.49 -8.92
CA ILE A 73 -12.55 9.40 -8.03
C ILE A 73 -11.41 9.81 -7.08
N VAL A 74 -10.44 10.59 -7.58
CA VAL A 74 -9.23 10.96 -6.81
C VAL A 74 -9.37 12.26 -6.02
N SER A 75 -10.31 13.14 -6.40
CA SER A 75 -10.51 14.45 -5.75
C SER A 75 -10.61 14.39 -4.21
N PRO A 76 -11.31 13.42 -3.58
CA PRO A 76 -11.39 13.33 -2.12
C PRO A 76 -10.04 13.09 -1.42
N SER A 77 -9.06 12.52 -2.13
CA SER A 77 -7.76 12.12 -1.58
C SER A 77 -6.56 12.70 -2.34
N ILE A 78 -6.79 13.70 -3.19
CA ILE A 78 -5.79 14.21 -4.12
C ILE A 78 -4.52 14.72 -3.43
N GLY A 79 -4.64 15.36 -2.26
CA GLY A 79 -3.45 15.85 -1.54
C GLY A 79 -2.50 14.75 -1.06
N LEU A 80 -2.99 13.51 -0.89
CA LEU A 80 -2.14 12.35 -0.58
C LEU A 80 -1.53 11.76 -1.84
N LEU A 81 -2.32 11.69 -2.92
CA LEU A 81 -1.86 11.17 -4.22
C LEU A 81 -0.83 12.10 -4.87
N SER A 82 -1.02 13.42 -4.78
CA SER A 82 -0.03 14.41 -5.21
C SER A 82 1.27 14.24 -4.45
N ARG A 83 1.21 13.97 -3.15
CA ARG A 83 2.42 13.74 -2.36
C ARG A 83 3.09 12.41 -2.69
N ALA A 84 2.32 11.40 -3.04
CA ALA A 84 2.86 10.09 -3.43
C ALA A 84 3.58 10.14 -4.78
N PHE A 85 3.01 10.85 -5.76
CA PHE A 85 3.49 10.83 -7.15
C PHE A 85 4.27 12.08 -7.59
N ILE A 86 3.89 13.27 -7.13
CA ILE A 86 4.47 14.55 -7.57
C ILE A 86 5.57 15.00 -6.60
N ASP A 87 5.23 15.19 -5.32
CA ASP A 87 6.19 15.69 -4.31
C ASP A 87 7.15 14.60 -3.82
N GLN A 88 6.87 13.35 -4.23
CA GLN A 88 7.54 12.12 -3.82
C GLN A 88 7.46 11.86 -2.30
N CYS A 89 7.38 10.59 -1.93
CA CYS A 89 7.44 10.18 -0.53
C CYS A 89 8.81 10.53 0.09
N ILE A 90 8.87 10.61 1.43
CA ILE A 90 10.14 10.83 2.18
C ILE A 90 11.20 9.79 1.78
N VAL A 91 10.74 8.58 1.42
CA VAL A 91 11.56 7.54 0.79
C VAL A 91 11.12 7.46 -0.67
N PRO A 92 11.88 8.01 -1.63
CA PRO A 92 11.51 8.03 -3.04
C PRO A 92 11.54 6.63 -3.68
N GLU A 93 12.64 5.91 -3.50
CA GLU A 93 12.83 4.54 -4.01
C GLU A 93 12.39 3.50 -2.97
N PHE A 94 11.08 3.50 -2.64
CA PHE A 94 10.54 2.65 -1.58
C PHE A 94 10.75 1.15 -1.85
N GLN A 95 10.78 0.73 -3.12
CA GLN A 95 11.00 -0.68 -3.48
C GLN A 95 12.43 -1.14 -3.18
N ASP A 96 13.42 -0.31 -3.50
CA ASP A 96 14.82 -0.60 -3.16
C ASP A 96 15.04 -0.58 -1.65
N PHE A 97 14.41 0.37 -0.95
CA PHE A 97 14.39 0.38 0.51
C PHE A 97 13.80 -0.93 1.09
N CYS A 98 12.73 -1.47 0.51
CA CYS A 98 12.19 -2.77 0.93
C CYS A 98 13.21 -3.90 0.74
N ASN A 99 13.94 -3.90 -0.38
CA ASN A 99 14.97 -4.90 -0.65
C ASN A 99 16.11 -4.83 0.39
N ASP A 100 16.53 -3.63 0.77
CA ASP A 100 17.53 -3.42 1.82
C ASP A 100 17.05 -3.94 3.19
N ILE A 101 15.78 -3.66 3.53
CA ILE A 101 15.16 -4.16 4.76
C ILE A 101 15.06 -5.69 4.76
N ASP A 102 14.71 -6.29 3.62
CA ASP A 102 14.68 -7.75 3.47
C ASP A 102 16.08 -8.34 3.64
N GLU A 103 17.11 -7.74 3.05
CA GLU A 103 18.50 -8.18 3.22
C GLU A 103 18.93 -8.12 4.70
N ILE A 104 18.61 -7.02 5.39
CA ILE A 104 18.88 -6.86 6.82
C ILE A 104 18.13 -7.94 7.63
N TYR A 105 16.86 -8.18 7.31
CA TYR A 105 16.05 -9.23 7.94
C TYR A 105 16.72 -10.59 7.77
N TRP A 106 17.11 -10.97 6.55
CA TRP A 106 17.75 -12.25 6.28
C TRP A 106 19.08 -12.40 6.99
N LYS A 107 19.91 -11.35 7.03
CA LYS A 107 21.17 -11.34 7.81
C LYS A 107 20.94 -11.55 9.31
N CYS A 108 19.86 -10.97 9.85
CA CYS A 108 19.57 -11.04 11.29
C CYS A 108 18.79 -12.30 11.69
N LYS A 109 18.04 -12.92 10.77
CA LYS A 109 17.21 -14.09 11.01
C LYS A 109 17.99 -15.28 11.59
N ASP A 110 19.24 -15.44 11.18
CA ASP A 110 20.11 -16.53 11.63
C ASP A 110 20.65 -16.30 13.04
N ASN A 111 20.51 -15.09 13.59
CA ASN A 111 20.86 -14.81 14.98
C ASN A 111 19.81 -15.37 15.94
N GLN A 112 19.88 -16.67 16.21
CA GLN A 112 19.02 -17.36 17.17
C GLN A 112 19.54 -17.32 18.61
N SER A 113 20.58 -16.52 18.86
CA SER A 113 21.14 -16.37 20.20
C SER A 113 20.26 -15.49 21.09
N GLY A 114 20.40 -15.66 22.41
CA GLY A 114 19.62 -14.94 23.41
C GLY A 114 18.66 -15.85 24.18
N THR A 115 18.34 -15.44 25.40
CA THR A 115 17.42 -16.17 26.27
C THR A 115 16.12 -15.39 26.35
N VAL A 116 15.02 -15.99 25.91
CA VAL A 116 13.69 -15.44 26.12
C VAL A 116 13.46 -15.32 27.63
N ARG A 117 13.41 -14.10 28.16
CA ARG A 117 13.06 -13.89 29.56
C ARG A 117 11.55 -14.05 29.74
N PHE A 118 11.17 -15.18 30.32
CA PHE A 118 9.80 -15.49 30.69
C PHE A 118 9.44 -14.83 32.03
N LEU A 119 8.74 -13.69 32.00
CA LEU A 119 7.96 -13.25 33.16
C LEU A 119 6.61 -13.99 33.13
N THR A 120 6.59 -15.19 33.74
CA THR A 120 5.44 -15.91 34.35
C THR A 120 4.18 -16.25 33.52
N LEU A 121 3.88 -15.66 32.36
CA LEU A 121 2.61 -15.90 31.66
C LEU A 121 2.57 -17.17 30.79
N ILE A 122 3.71 -17.64 30.29
CA ILE A 122 3.72 -18.74 29.29
C ILE A 122 3.93 -20.13 29.93
N THR A 123 4.49 -20.21 31.14
CA THR A 123 4.67 -21.50 31.86
C THR A 123 3.39 -22.02 32.52
N PHE A 124 2.41 -21.15 32.81
CA PHE A 124 1.14 -21.59 33.41
C PHE A 124 0.33 -22.52 32.48
N LEU A 125 0.46 -22.34 31.15
CA LEU A 125 -0.24 -23.17 30.17
C LEU A 125 0.41 -24.55 29.99
N THR A 126 1.73 -24.68 30.20
CA THR A 126 2.41 -25.97 30.11
C THR A 126 2.22 -26.80 31.38
N PHE A 127 2.18 -26.18 32.56
CA PHE A 127 1.91 -26.89 33.82
C PHE A 127 0.44 -27.34 33.97
N SER A 128 -0.53 -26.55 33.49
CA SER A 128 -1.96 -26.93 33.55
C SER A 128 -2.27 -28.21 32.76
N LYS A 129 -1.63 -28.41 31.60
CA LYS A 129 -1.76 -29.64 30.80
C LYS A 129 -1.14 -30.88 31.45
N ILE A 130 -0.03 -30.71 32.18
CA ILE A 130 0.65 -31.81 32.87
C ILE A 130 -0.13 -32.22 34.13
N TRP A 131 -0.64 -31.27 34.90
CA TRP A 131 -1.40 -31.55 36.12
C TRP A 131 -2.75 -32.23 35.85
N THR A 132 -3.49 -31.79 34.83
CA THR A 132 -4.78 -32.41 34.45
C THR A 132 -4.66 -33.84 33.91
N SER A 133 -3.48 -34.23 33.41
CA SER A 133 -3.20 -35.61 32.98
C SER A 133 -2.82 -36.53 34.15
N SER A 134 -2.30 -35.99 35.25
CA SER A 134 -1.90 -36.77 36.44
C SER A 134 -3.05 -37.10 37.40
N ILE A 135 -4.21 -36.48 37.25
CA ILE A 135 -5.38 -36.65 38.14
C ILE A 135 -6.41 -37.64 37.57
N LYS A 136 -6.18 -38.16 36.36
CA LYS A 136 -7.07 -39.13 35.70
C LYS A 136 -6.57 -40.59 35.77
N ASN A 137 -5.63 -40.92 36.65
CA ASN A 137 -5.26 -42.30 37.00
C ASN A 137 -5.45 -42.52 38.50
#